data_AF-A0A834BH56-F1
#
_entry.id   AF-A0A834BH56-F1
#
_cell.length_a   1.000
_cell.length_b   1.000
_cell.length_c   1.000
_cell.angle_alpha   90.00
_cell.angle_beta   90.00
_cell.angle_gamma   90.00
#
_symmetry.space_group_name_H-M   'P 1'
#
loop_
_entity.id
_entity.type
_entity.pdbx_description
1 polymer ?
#
loop_
_entity_poly.entity_id
_entity_poly.type
_entity_poly.pdbx_seq_one_letter_code
_entity_poly.pdbx_strand_id
1 'polypeptide(L)'
;MFWFRISEREKEITGLQNELDFLKDAVEHQRKKNNDLREKNWEAMEALASTEKMLQDKVNKTSKVERQQHVEAVELEAKEVLKKLFPKVSVPSNLSYSEWLHGFEKKAKECVAGTSGSEEVKVLEHRLREAEEMHTLIQLECEKYKSVLAETEGILQKLQRSVEQEENKWKVKVDESQKTIKQMELSFTALEQELERLRRENKDTENLRTERENLEMELEKAEIERSTYVTEVRELKAQLNETRTKLRTEQNERQKVAGDLHKAQQSVDLIQSKIVKAAGDTTVIENSDVSPETESSEKETMSLSLYQTVTQLQQLLQAVNQQLTKEKEHYPVLE
;
A
#
# COMPACT_ATOMS: atom_id res chain seq x y z
N MET A 1 18.54 4.33 -17.35
CA MET A 1 17.15 4.81 -17.29
C MET A 1 16.18 4.01 -18.17
N PHE A 2 16.46 3.79 -19.47
CA PHE A 2 15.53 3.11 -20.39
C PHE A 2 15.14 1.68 -19.95
N TRP A 3 16.11 0.84 -19.59
CA TRP A 3 15.88 -0.54 -19.11
C TRP A 3 15.05 -0.63 -17.82
N PHE A 4 15.20 0.35 -16.93
CA PHE A 4 14.41 0.40 -15.69
C PHE A 4 12.93 0.64 -16.01
N ARG A 5 12.64 1.57 -16.92
CA ARG A 5 11.28 1.89 -17.37
C ARG A 5 10.61 0.72 -18.11
N ILE A 6 11.38 -0.05 -18.88
CA ILE A 6 10.89 -1.28 -19.51
C ILE A 6 10.55 -2.33 -18.44
N SER A 7 11.45 -2.58 -17.50
CA SER A 7 11.21 -3.55 -16.43
C SER A 7 10.01 -3.19 -15.55
N GLU A 8 9.80 -1.90 -15.28
CA GLU A 8 8.64 -1.40 -14.55
C GLU A 8 7.33 -1.62 -15.33
N ARG A 9 7.33 -1.34 -16.64
CA ARG A 9 6.19 -1.64 -17.52
C ARG A 9 5.91 -3.13 -17.65
N GLU A 10 6.94 -3.97 -17.72
CA GLU A 10 6.79 -5.44 -17.74
C GLU A 10 6.14 -5.94 -16.45
N LYS A 11 6.55 -5.42 -15.28
CA LYS A 11 5.91 -5.73 -13.99
C LYS A 11 4.44 -5.30 -13.98
N GLU A 12 4.13 -4.08 -14.44
CA GLU A 12 2.74 -3.62 -14.56
C GLU A 12 1.90 -4.52 -15.48
N ILE A 13 2.44 -4.91 -16.64
CA ILE A 13 1.76 -5.80 -17.59
C ILE A 13 1.49 -7.17 -16.95
N THR A 14 2.47 -7.75 -16.26
CA THR A 14 2.28 -9.02 -15.56
C THR A 14 1.25 -8.90 -14.42
N GLY A 15 1.23 -7.78 -13.70
CA GLY A 15 0.23 -7.50 -12.68
C GLY A 15 -1.19 -7.44 -13.26
N LEU A 16 -1.36 -6.68 -14.35
CA LEU A 16 -2.65 -6.55 -15.04
C LEU A 16 -3.11 -7.87 -15.67
N GLN A 17 -2.19 -8.68 -16.20
CA GLN A 17 -2.51 -10.02 -16.73
C GLN A 17 -3.02 -10.95 -15.62
N ASN A 18 -2.34 -10.98 -14.48
CA ASN A 18 -2.79 -11.76 -13.33
C ASN A 18 -4.15 -11.29 -12.80
N GLU A 19 -4.39 -9.98 -12.76
CA GLU A 19 -5.67 -9.41 -12.33
C GLU A 19 -6.79 -9.74 -13.34
N LEU A 20 -6.50 -9.69 -14.63
CA LEU A 20 -7.47 -10.07 -15.68
C LEU A 20 -7.84 -11.54 -15.58
N ASP A 21 -6.86 -12.43 -15.37
CA ASP A 21 -7.11 -13.87 -15.20
C ASP A 21 -7.91 -14.14 -13.93
N PHE A 22 -7.57 -13.49 -12.81
CA PHE A 22 -8.33 -13.59 -11.57
C PHE A 22 -9.78 -13.12 -11.73
N LEU A 23 -10.01 -11.97 -12.37
CA LEU A 23 -11.35 -11.46 -12.63
C LEU A 23 -12.16 -12.36 -13.56
N LYS A 24 -11.50 -12.94 -14.57
CA LYS A 24 -12.13 -13.88 -15.50
C LYS A 24 -12.59 -15.15 -14.78
N ASP A 25 -11.74 -15.71 -13.92
CA ASP A 25 -12.08 -16.88 -13.11
C ASP A 25 -13.22 -16.58 -12.12
N ALA A 26 -13.20 -15.39 -11.50
CA ALA A 26 -14.27 -14.95 -10.62
C ALA A 26 -15.61 -14.81 -11.34
N VAL A 27 -15.62 -14.25 -12.56
CA VAL A 27 -16.83 -14.14 -13.39
C VAL A 27 -17.35 -15.51 -13.79
N GLU A 28 -16.48 -16.42 -14.21
CA GLU A 28 -16.88 -17.76 -14.62
C GLU A 28 -17.43 -18.57 -13.44
N HIS A 29 -16.83 -18.43 -12.25
CA HIS A 29 -17.36 -19.00 -11.02
C HIS A 29 -18.77 -18.46 -10.70
N GLN A 30 -19.01 -17.15 -10.86
CA GLN A 30 -20.35 -16.58 -10.66
C GLN A 30 -21.36 -17.06 -11.70
N ARG A 31 -20.95 -17.23 -12.96
CA ARG A 31 -21.82 -17.79 -14.01
C ARG A 31 -22.26 -19.21 -13.67
N LYS A 32 -21.32 -20.07 -13.26
CA LYS A 32 -21.63 -21.44 -12.84
C LYS A 32 -22.59 -21.45 -11.66
N LYS A 33 -22.31 -20.65 -10.63
CA LYS A 33 -23.19 -20.50 -9.47
C LYS A 33 -24.60 -20.02 -9.86
N ASN A 34 -24.72 -19.09 -10.82
CA ASN A 34 -26.02 -18.61 -11.29
C ASN A 34 -26.79 -19.70 -12.05
N ASN A 35 -26.11 -20.48 -12.89
CA ASN A 35 -26.74 -21.60 -13.60
C ASN A 35 -27.23 -22.68 -12.62
N ASP A 36 -26.42 -23.06 -11.64
CA ASP A 36 -26.82 -24.03 -10.60
C ASP A 36 -28.04 -23.53 -9.80
N LEU A 37 -28.12 -22.22 -9.54
CA LEU A 37 -29.28 -21.61 -8.88
C LEU A 37 -30.53 -21.62 -9.76
N ARG A 38 -30.40 -21.45 -11.08
CA ARG A 38 -31.54 -21.53 -12.00
C ARG A 38 -32.09 -22.94 -12.07
N GLU A 39 -31.22 -23.93 -12.16
CA GLU A 39 -31.61 -25.35 -12.18
C GLU A 39 -32.33 -25.74 -10.90
N LYS A 40 -31.75 -25.43 -9.73
CA LYS A 40 -32.40 -25.69 -8.43
C LYS A 40 -33.73 -24.97 -8.26
N ASN A 41 -33.86 -23.73 -8.73
CA ASN A 41 -35.13 -23.01 -8.69
C ASN A 41 -36.17 -23.64 -9.63
N TRP A 42 -35.74 -24.09 -10.81
CA TRP A 42 -36.62 -24.76 -11.76
C TRP A 42 -37.13 -26.09 -11.18
N GLU A 43 -36.25 -26.91 -10.61
CA GLU A 43 -36.63 -28.16 -9.92
C GLU A 43 -37.59 -27.91 -8.75
N ALA A 44 -37.34 -26.87 -7.94
CA ALA A 44 -38.23 -26.48 -6.85
C ALA A 44 -39.61 -26.06 -7.37
N MET A 45 -39.66 -25.31 -8.47
CA MET A 45 -40.91 -24.88 -9.09
C MET A 45 -41.70 -26.05 -9.68
N GLU A 46 -41.01 -27.01 -10.31
CA GLU A 46 -41.63 -28.22 -10.86
C GLU A 46 -42.18 -29.13 -9.74
N ALA A 47 -41.42 -29.30 -8.65
CA ALA A 47 -41.90 -30.02 -7.47
C ALA A 47 -43.14 -29.37 -6.86
N LEU A 48 -43.15 -28.03 -6.72
CA LEU A 48 -44.31 -27.29 -6.20
C LEU A 48 -45.53 -27.47 -7.10
N ALA A 49 -45.39 -27.27 -8.41
CA ALA A 49 -46.48 -27.45 -9.38
C ALA A 49 -47.06 -28.88 -9.35
N SER A 50 -46.21 -29.89 -9.17
CA SER A 50 -46.65 -31.28 -9.02
C SER A 50 -47.46 -31.50 -7.74
N THR A 51 -47.01 -30.95 -6.61
CA THR A 51 -47.74 -31.05 -5.33
C THR A 51 -49.05 -30.28 -5.35
N GLU A 52 -49.08 -29.10 -5.99
CA GLU A 52 -50.28 -28.29 -6.16
C GLU A 52 -51.33 -29.05 -6.97
N LYS A 53 -50.94 -29.63 -8.11
CA LYS A 53 -51.84 -30.43 -8.95
C LYS A 53 -52.42 -31.62 -8.19
N MET A 54 -51.58 -32.37 -7.47
CA MET A 54 -52.03 -33.51 -6.66
C MET A 54 -53.03 -33.09 -5.58
N LEU A 55 -52.77 -31.97 -4.89
CA LEU A 55 -53.68 -31.45 -3.86
C LEU A 55 -55.00 -30.98 -4.47
N GLN A 56 -54.96 -30.29 -5.62
CA GLN A 56 -56.14 -29.83 -6.33
C GLN A 56 -57.03 -31.01 -6.76
N ASP A 57 -56.44 -32.07 -7.31
CA ASP A 57 -57.16 -33.29 -7.71
C ASP A 57 -57.78 -34.00 -6.49
N LYS A 58 -57.04 -34.06 -5.37
CA LYS A 58 -57.53 -34.67 -4.13
C LYS A 58 -58.69 -33.86 -3.54
N VAL A 59 -58.58 -32.54 -3.48
CA VAL A 59 -59.65 -31.64 -2.99
C VAL A 59 -60.90 -31.78 -3.85
N ASN A 60 -60.77 -31.81 -5.17
CA ASN A 60 -61.90 -31.97 -6.08
C ASN A 60 -62.59 -33.33 -5.91
N LYS A 61 -61.82 -34.41 -5.75
CA LYS A 61 -62.36 -35.76 -5.56
C LYS A 61 -63.02 -35.92 -4.19
N THR A 62 -62.35 -35.50 -3.11
CA THR A 62 -62.85 -35.59 -1.75
C THR A 62 -64.10 -34.73 -1.57
N SER A 63 -64.09 -33.48 -2.02
CA SER A 63 -65.25 -32.59 -1.91
C SER A 63 -66.48 -33.09 -2.65
N LYS A 64 -66.32 -33.78 -3.80
CA LYS A 64 -67.44 -34.38 -4.54
C LYS A 64 -68.02 -35.59 -3.81
N VAL A 65 -67.17 -36.45 -3.25
CA VAL A 65 -67.59 -37.64 -2.50
C VAL A 65 -68.26 -37.24 -1.19
N GLU A 66 -67.67 -36.31 -0.44
CA GLU A 66 -68.22 -35.82 0.83
C GLU A 66 -69.56 -35.11 0.63
N ARG A 67 -69.72 -34.28 -0.42
CA ARG A 67 -71.03 -33.66 -0.72
C ARG A 67 -72.09 -34.71 -1.00
N GLN A 68 -71.77 -35.74 -1.79
CA GLN A 68 -72.74 -36.79 -2.11
C GLN A 68 -73.13 -37.61 -0.88
N GLN A 69 -72.16 -38.00 -0.06
CA GLN A 69 -72.40 -38.73 1.19
C GLN A 69 -73.21 -37.90 2.20
N HIS A 70 -72.93 -36.60 2.32
CA HIS A 70 -73.67 -35.72 3.21
C HIS A 70 -75.12 -35.55 2.77
N VAL A 71 -75.38 -35.44 1.45
CA VAL A 71 -76.75 -35.39 0.93
C VAL A 71 -77.50 -36.67 1.28
N GLU A 72 -76.91 -37.84 1.01
CA GLU A 72 -77.54 -39.13 1.31
C GLU A 72 -77.77 -39.34 2.82
N ALA A 73 -76.83 -38.91 3.67
CA ALA A 73 -76.97 -38.99 5.12
C ALA A 73 -78.11 -38.10 5.65
N VAL A 74 -78.19 -36.85 5.19
CA VAL A 74 -79.28 -35.92 5.56
C VAL A 74 -80.64 -36.43 5.06
N GLU A 75 -80.68 -36.97 3.84
CA GLU A 75 -81.90 -37.56 3.30
C GLU A 75 -82.37 -38.77 4.13
N LEU A 76 -81.46 -39.61 4.60
CA LEU A 76 -81.78 -40.77 5.43
C LEU A 76 -82.19 -40.35 6.85
N GLU A 77 -81.47 -39.42 7.45
CA GLU A 77 -81.81 -38.86 8.76
C GLU A 77 -83.19 -38.20 8.75
N ALA A 78 -83.48 -37.38 7.73
CA ALA A 78 -84.80 -36.77 7.55
C ALA A 78 -85.91 -37.83 7.43
N LYS A 79 -85.68 -38.91 6.68
CA LYS A 79 -86.61 -40.04 6.58
C LYS A 79 -86.85 -40.70 7.94
N GLU A 80 -85.81 -40.93 8.73
CA GLU A 80 -85.91 -41.57 10.04
C GLU A 80 -86.58 -40.68 11.10
N VAL A 81 -86.26 -39.38 11.13
CA VAL A 81 -86.93 -38.41 12.02
C VAL A 81 -88.43 -38.36 11.69
N LEU A 82 -88.78 -38.26 10.41
CA LEU A 82 -90.18 -38.23 9.97
C LEU A 82 -90.92 -39.51 10.38
N LYS A 83 -90.35 -40.70 10.18
CA LYS A 83 -90.94 -41.98 10.64
C LYS A 83 -91.13 -42.04 12.16
N LYS A 84 -90.19 -41.49 12.95
CA LYS A 84 -90.31 -41.42 14.42
C LYS A 84 -91.42 -40.49 14.87
N LEU A 85 -91.58 -39.34 14.19
CA LEU A 85 -92.62 -38.35 14.51
C LEU A 85 -94.02 -38.82 14.13
N PHE A 86 -94.13 -39.63 13.07
CA PHE A 86 -95.41 -40.21 12.64
C PHE A 86 -95.35 -41.73 12.45
N PRO A 87 -95.28 -42.51 13.55
CA PRO A 87 -95.15 -43.98 13.48
C PRO A 87 -96.30 -44.68 12.77
N LYS A 88 -97.46 -44.02 12.67
CA LYS A 88 -98.67 -44.52 12.02
C LYS A 88 -98.68 -44.32 10.50
N VAL A 89 -97.70 -43.59 9.95
CA VAL A 89 -97.59 -43.26 8.52
C VAL A 89 -96.64 -44.25 7.83
N SER A 90 -97.14 -44.96 6.82
CA SER A 90 -96.35 -45.94 6.05
C SER A 90 -96.24 -45.55 4.57
N VAL A 91 -95.02 -45.47 4.03
CA VAL A 91 -94.69 -45.09 2.64
C VAL A 91 -93.64 -46.07 2.07
N PRO A 92 -93.74 -46.50 0.79
CA PRO A 92 -92.79 -47.43 0.16
C PRO A 92 -91.33 -46.91 0.15
N SER A 93 -90.36 -47.78 0.44
CA SER A 93 -88.95 -47.40 0.64
C SER A 93 -88.09 -47.33 -0.62
N ASN A 94 -88.59 -47.77 -1.78
CA ASN A 94 -87.85 -47.88 -3.04
C ASN A 94 -87.94 -46.62 -3.94
N LEU A 95 -88.39 -45.50 -3.38
CA LEU A 95 -88.60 -44.24 -4.10
C LEU A 95 -87.42 -43.29 -3.92
N SER A 96 -87.21 -42.38 -4.88
CA SER A 96 -86.27 -41.27 -4.71
C SER A 96 -86.68 -40.40 -3.50
N TYR A 97 -85.74 -39.65 -2.91
CA TYR A 97 -86.02 -38.86 -1.71
C TYR A 97 -87.19 -37.88 -1.90
N SER A 98 -87.24 -37.18 -3.04
CA SER A 98 -88.31 -36.23 -3.36
C SER A 98 -89.69 -36.89 -3.46
N GLU A 99 -89.78 -38.04 -4.13
CA GLU A 99 -91.03 -38.79 -4.29
C GLU A 99 -91.50 -39.38 -2.95
N TRP A 100 -90.58 -39.84 -2.11
CA TRP A 100 -90.88 -40.36 -0.77
C TRP A 100 -91.43 -39.27 0.16
N LEU A 101 -90.79 -38.10 0.18
CA LEU A 101 -91.17 -36.99 1.08
C LEU A 101 -92.60 -36.51 0.82
N HIS A 102 -92.99 -36.40 -0.45
CA HIS A 102 -94.34 -35.96 -0.83
C HIS A 102 -95.42 -36.97 -0.42
N GLY A 103 -95.13 -38.27 -0.55
CA GLY A 103 -96.03 -39.34 -0.10
C GLY A 103 -96.19 -39.37 1.43
N PHE A 104 -95.11 -39.06 2.16
CA PHE A 104 -95.11 -38.99 3.61
C PHE A 104 -95.97 -37.82 4.13
N GLU A 105 -95.78 -36.63 3.55
CA GLU A 105 -96.53 -35.42 3.92
C GLU A 105 -98.05 -35.64 3.87
N LYS A 106 -98.53 -36.27 2.80
CA LYS A 106 -99.95 -36.55 2.59
C LYS A 106 -100.54 -37.40 3.72
N LYS A 107 -99.82 -38.43 4.17
CA LYS A 107 -100.29 -39.36 5.21
C LYS A 107 -100.13 -38.82 6.63
N ALA A 108 -99.11 -38.00 6.90
CA ALA A 108 -98.89 -37.40 8.22
C ALA A 108 -100.02 -36.43 8.62
N LYS A 109 -100.53 -35.67 7.65
CA LYS A 109 -101.68 -34.76 7.84
C LYS A 109 -102.95 -35.47 8.34
N GLU A 110 -103.10 -36.76 8.05
CA GLU A 110 -104.25 -37.56 8.48
C GLU A 110 -104.13 -38.03 9.95
N CYS A 111 -102.92 -38.06 10.53
CA CYS A 111 -102.65 -38.61 11.87
C CYS A 111 -102.65 -37.59 13.02
N VAL A 112 -102.39 -36.30 12.74
CA VAL A 112 -102.22 -35.24 13.76
C VAL A 112 -103.53 -34.85 14.45
N ALA A 113 -104.67 -35.25 13.91
CA ALA A 113 -105.99 -34.79 14.36
C ALA A 113 -106.42 -35.25 15.79
N GLY A 114 -105.57 -35.87 16.61
CA GLY A 114 -105.89 -35.99 18.03
C GLY A 114 -104.85 -36.65 18.93
N THR A 115 -104.19 -35.90 19.83
CA THR A 115 -103.82 -36.28 21.23
C THR A 115 -103.11 -35.13 21.99
N SER A 116 -103.43 -34.85 23.27
CA SER A 116 -102.59 -34.05 24.23
C SER A 116 -103.01 -34.16 25.73
N GLY A 117 -102.09 -33.95 26.70
CA GLY A 117 -102.28 -33.97 28.18
C GLY A 117 -101.26 -33.11 29.00
N SER A 118 -101.57 -32.71 30.26
CA SER A 118 -101.26 -31.36 30.84
C SER A 118 -100.34 -31.21 32.10
N GLU A 119 -99.96 -32.23 32.88
CA GLU A 119 -99.27 -32.01 34.20
C GLU A 119 -97.73 -32.11 34.17
N GLU A 120 -97.15 -32.98 33.32
CA GLU A 120 -95.69 -33.03 33.08
C GLU A 120 -95.14 -31.71 32.51
N VAL A 121 -96.02 -30.91 31.92
CA VAL A 121 -95.74 -29.61 31.32
C VAL A 121 -95.20 -28.61 32.35
N LYS A 122 -95.75 -28.57 33.57
CA LYS A 122 -95.39 -27.54 34.57
C LYS A 122 -94.00 -27.74 35.17
N VAL A 123 -93.57 -28.98 35.40
CA VAL A 123 -92.23 -29.30 35.92
C VAL A 123 -91.16 -29.00 34.87
N LEU A 124 -91.48 -29.29 33.60
CA LEU A 124 -90.62 -28.96 32.46
C LEU A 124 -90.51 -27.43 32.29
N GLU A 125 -91.59 -26.67 32.48
CA GLU A 125 -91.57 -25.20 32.43
C GLU A 125 -90.65 -24.57 33.49
N HIS A 126 -90.61 -25.10 34.72
CA HIS A 126 -89.72 -24.59 35.76
C HIS A 126 -88.24 -24.85 35.42
N ARG A 127 -87.90 -26.09 35.05
CA ARG A 127 -86.54 -26.46 34.63
C ARG A 127 -86.07 -25.70 33.39
N LEU A 128 -86.99 -25.39 32.47
CA LEU A 128 -86.72 -24.56 31.31
C LEU A 128 -86.31 -23.15 31.75
N ARG A 129 -87.03 -22.53 32.69
CA ARG A 129 -86.71 -21.20 33.22
C ARG A 129 -85.34 -21.16 33.90
N GLU A 130 -85.01 -22.14 34.74
CA GLU A 130 -83.69 -22.22 35.37
C GLU A 130 -82.57 -22.38 34.34
N ALA A 131 -82.79 -23.19 33.30
CA ALA A 131 -81.84 -23.36 32.21
C ALA A 131 -81.70 -22.08 31.35
N GLU A 132 -82.80 -21.34 31.14
CA GLU A 132 -82.80 -20.04 30.46
C GLU A 132 -82.01 -19.00 31.26
N GLU A 133 -82.23 -18.90 32.58
CA GLU A 133 -81.47 -18.02 33.46
C GLU A 133 -79.97 -18.38 33.46
N MET A 134 -79.63 -19.67 33.56
CA MET A 134 -78.23 -20.14 33.46
C MET A 134 -77.62 -19.82 32.10
N HIS A 135 -78.37 -20.01 31.01
CA HIS A 135 -77.94 -19.67 29.65
C HIS A 135 -77.66 -18.17 29.52
N THR A 136 -78.52 -17.30 30.06
CA THR A 136 -78.27 -15.85 30.04
C THR A 136 -77.00 -15.45 30.80
N LEU A 137 -76.70 -16.11 31.93
CA LEU A 137 -75.49 -15.84 32.71
C LEU A 137 -74.22 -16.26 31.95
N ILE A 138 -74.20 -17.47 31.38
CA ILE A 138 -73.07 -17.96 30.58
C ILE A 138 -72.88 -17.07 29.35
N GLN A 139 -73.96 -16.67 28.69
CA GLN A 139 -73.91 -15.76 27.56
C GLN A 139 -73.23 -14.43 27.94
N LEU A 140 -73.60 -13.84 29.08
CA LEU A 140 -72.99 -12.60 29.58
C LEU A 140 -71.49 -12.77 29.88
N GLU A 141 -71.10 -13.90 30.45
CA GLU A 141 -69.71 -14.24 30.71
C GLU A 141 -68.91 -14.41 29.41
N CYS A 142 -69.48 -15.09 28.41
CA CYS A 142 -68.89 -15.18 27.07
C CYS A 142 -68.70 -13.81 26.42
N GLU A 143 -69.67 -12.90 26.51
CA GLU A 143 -69.53 -11.53 25.99
C GLU A 143 -68.44 -10.74 26.73
N LYS A 144 -68.31 -10.91 28.04
CA LYS A 144 -67.21 -10.32 28.81
C LYS A 144 -65.85 -10.84 28.34
N TYR A 145 -65.70 -12.15 28.13
CA TYR A 145 -64.46 -12.74 27.62
C TYR A 145 -64.13 -12.25 26.20
N LYS A 146 -65.12 -12.16 25.30
CA LYS A 146 -64.92 -11.58 23.96
C LYS A 146 -64.40 -10.14 24.03
N SER A 147 -64.96 -9.32 24.94
CA SER A 147 -64.53 -7.94 25.14
C SER A 147 -63.07 -7.86 25.62
N VAL A 148 -62.69 -8.65 26.62
CA VAL A 148 -61.30 -8.71 27.12
C VAL A 148 -60.34 -9.22 26.04
N LEU A 149 -60.75 -10.21 25.25
CA LEU A 149 -59.94 -10.70 24.12
C LEU A 149 -59.72 -9.60 23.06
N ALA A 150 -60.76 -8.85 22.71
CA ALA A 150 -60.61 -7.73 21.78
C ALA A 150 -59.70 -6.63 22.32
N GLU A 151 -59.78 -6.30 23.62
CA GLU A 151 -58.89 -5.32 24.24
C GLU A 151 -57.43 -5.79 24.26
N THR A 152 -57.20 -7.05 24.66
CA THR A 152 -55.85 -7.65 24.68
C THR A 152 -55.26 -7.75 23.28
N GLU A 153 -56.03 -8.15 22.27
CA GLU A 153 -55.62 -8.11 20.87
C GLU A 153 -55.24 -6.68 20.44
N GLY A 154 -56.04 -5.69 20.82
CA GLY A 154 -55.74 -4.27 20.55
C GLY A 154 -54.44 -3.79 21.18
N ILE A 155 -54.13 -4.22 22.40
CA ILE A 155 -52.86 -3.92 23.09
C ILE A 155 -51.69 -4.62 22.37
N LEU A 156 -51.84 -5.90 22.03
CA LEU A 156 -50.81 -6.67 21.31
C LEU A 156 -50.49 -6.04 19.95
N GLN A 157 -51.50 -5.63 19.18
CA GLN A 157 -51.28 -4.95 17.90
C GLN A 157 -50.56 -3.61 18.06
N LYS A 158 -50.78 -2.87 19.16
CA LYS A 158 -50.04 -1.63 19.44
C LYS A 158 -48.58 -1.92 19.80
N LEU A 159 -48.34 -2.93 20.63
CA LEU A 159 -46.99 -3.36 21.02
C LEU A 159 -46.20 -3.85 19.81
N GLN A 160 -46.80 -4.70 18.97
CA GLN A 160 -46.20 -5.19 17.74
C GLN A 160 -45.76 -4.02 16.84
N ARG A 161 -46.67 -3.07 16.55
CA ARG A 161 -46.35 -1.88 15.76
C ARG A 161 -45.23 -1.03 16.39
N SER A 162 -45.23 -0.90 17.72
CA SER A 162 -44.19 -0.15 18.43
C SER A 162 -42.82 -0.83 18.29
N VAL A 163 -42.76 -2.15 18.39
CA VAL A 163 -41.51 -2.91 18.21
C VAL A 163 -41.02 -2.79 16.77
N GLU A 164 -41.89 -3.02 15.77
CA GLU A 164 -41.54 -2.89 14.35
C GLU A 164 -41.02 -1.47 14.00
N GLN A 165 -41.62 -0.43 14.57
CA GLN A 165 -41.14 0.95 14.41
C GLN A 165 -39.75 1.14 15.01
N GLU A 166 -39.53 0.62 16.22
CA GLU A 166 -38.25 0.77 16.91
C GLU A 166 -37.15 -0.03 16.20
N GLU A 167 -37.43 -1.25 15.75
CA GLU A 167 -36.53 -2.05 14.91
C GLU A 167 -36.13 -1.30 13.63
N ASN A 168 -37.08 -0.66 12.95
CA ASN A 168 -36.79 0.14 11.76
C ASN A 168 -35.95 1.38 12.07
N LYS A 169 -36.17 2.06 13.21
CA LYS A 169 -35.32 3.17 13.65
C LYS A 169 -33.89 2.71 13.91
N TRP A 170 -33.71 1.60 14.63
CA TRP A 170 -32.38 1.07 14.93
C TRP A 170 -31.67 0.58 13.66
N LYS A 171 -32.41 -0.01 12.71
CA LYS A 171 -31.87 -0.39 11.40
C LYS A 171 -31.28 0.82 10.67
N VAL A 172 -32.03 1.93 10.59
CA VAL A 172 -31.53 3.18 9.97
C VAL A 172 -30.30 3.72 10.70
N LYS A 173 -30.31 3.77 12.03
CA LYS A 173 -29.15 4.24 12.82
C LYS A 173 -27.91 3.36 12.62
N VAL A 174 -28.10 2.05 12.50
CA VAL A 174 -27.01 1.11 12.20
C VAL A 174 -26.46 1.37 10.81
N ASP A 175 -27.32 1.55 9.80
CA ASP A 175 -26.88 1.85 8.43
C ASP A 175 -26.11 3.18 8.34
N GLU A 176 -26.58 4.22 9.03
CA GLU A 176 -25.90 5.53 9.09
C GLU A 176 -24.55 5.47 9.82
N SER A 177 -24.49 4.76 10.95
CA SER A 177 -23.23 4.58 11.68
C SER A 177 -22.23 3.74 10.87
N GLN A 178 -22.69 2.68 10.19
CA GLN A 178 -21.86 1.88 9.29
C GLN A 178 -21.31 2.70 8.12
N LYS A 179 -22.10 3.60 7.53
CA LYS A 179 -21.63 4.54 6.48
C LYS A 179 -20.56 5.48 7.01
N THR A 180 -20.76 6.02 8.21
CA THR A 180 -19.81 6.93 8.85
C THR A 180 -18.49 6.22 9.16
N ILE A 181 -18.55 4.99 9.69
CA ILE A 181 -17.36 4.16 9.94
C ILE A 181 -16.59 3.93 8.64
N LYS A 182 -17.27 3.50 7.56
CA LYS A 182 -16.62 3.31 6.25
C LYS A 182 -15.95 4.59 5.73
N GLN A 183 -16.58 5.75 5.91
CA GLN A 183 -16.00 7.03 5.51
C GLN A 183 -14.77 7.38 6.36
N MET A 184 -14.81 7.13 7.67
CA MET A 184 -13.68 7.33 8.56
C MET A 184 -12.53 6.37 8.24
N GLU A 185 -12.81 5.10 7.93
CA GLU A 185 -11.81 4.12 7.49
C GLU A 185 -11.09 4.59 6.22
N LEU A 186 -11.83 5.07 5.22
CA LEU A 186 -11.22 5.63 4.00
C LEU A 186 -10.33 6.84 4.28
N SER A 187 -10.80 7.76 5.12
CA SER A 187 -10.01 8.93 5.56
C SER A 187 -8.74 8.49 6.31
N PHE A 188 -8.88 7.52 7.22
CA PHE A 188 -7.77 6.99 8.00
C PHE A 188 -6.71 6.36 7.10
N THR A 189 -7.10 5.50 6.16
CA THR A 189 -6.16 4.92 5.18
C THR A 189 -5.44 6.00 4.36
N ALA A 190 -6.13 7.08 3.96
CA ALA A 190 -5.50 8.18 3.26
C ALA A 190 -4.46 8.93 4.12
N LEU A 191 -4.79 9.20 5.39
CA LEU A 191 -3.83 9.80 6.33
C LEU A 191 -2.64 8.88 6.63
N GLU A 192 -2.86 7.57 6.75
CA GLU A 192 -1.78 6.60 6.96
C GLU A 192 -0.80 6.58 5.77
N GLN A 193 -1.32 6.58 4.55
CA GLN A 193 -0.50 6.67 3.33
C GLN A 193 0.32 7.95 3.28
N GLU A 194 -0.28 9.08 3.69
CA GLU A 194 0.38 10.38 3.73
C GLU A 194 1.48 10.44 4.81
N LEU A 195 1.22 9.88 6.00
CA LEU A 195 2.24 9.74 7.04
C LEU A 195 3.43 8.90 6.57
N GLU A 196 3.17 7.81 5.85
CA GLU A 196 4.23 6.96 5.33
C GLU A 196 5.02 7.63 4.19
N ARG A 197 4.36 8.46 3.38
CA ARG A 197 5.03 9.35 2.41
C ARG A 197 5.96 10.34 3.11
N LEU A 198 5.46 11.05 4.12
CA LEU A 198 6.25 12.02 4.89
C LEU A 198 7.41 11.36 5.63
N ARG A 199 7.26 10.12 6.12
CA ARG A 199 8.37 9.36 6.73
C ARG A 199 9.49 9.09 5.73
N ARG A 200 9.17 8.71 4.49
CA ARG A 200 10.17 8.52 3.44
C ARG A 200 10.90 9.83 3.13
N GLU A 201 10.15 10.91 2.92
CA GLU A 201 10.74 12.22 2.64
C GLU A 201 11.62 12.74 3.78
N ASN A 202 11.23 12.50 5.03
CA ASN A 202 12.06 12.84 6.18
C ASN A 202 13.34 12.01 6.22
N LYS A 203 13.28 10.73 5.85
CA LYS A 203 14.47 9.88 5.76
C LYS A 203 15.43 10.36 4.65
N ASP A 204 14.90 10.77 3.51
CA ASP A 204 15.69 11.33 2.42
C ASP A 204 16.32 12.67 2.81
N THR A 205 15.55 13.53 3.50
CA THR A 205 16.04 14.81 4.03
C THR A 205 17.18 14.61 5.03
N GLU A 206 17.05 13.61 5.90
CA GLU A 206 18.08 13.24 6.87
C GLU A 206 19.36 12.73 6.18
N ASN A 207 19.22 11.89 5.15
CA ASN A 207 20.37 11.43 4.36
C ASN A 207 21.07 12.61 3.67
N LEU A 208 20.32 13.53 3.05
CA LEU A 208 20.88 14.74 2.45
C LEU A 208 21.57 15.64 3.48
N ARG A 209 21.05 15.72 4.71
CA ARG A 209 21.71 16.46 5.80
C ARG A 209 23.07 15.86 6.13
N THR A 210 23.16 14.54 6.25
CA THR A 210 24.44 13.86 6.51
C THR A 210 25.43 14.03 5.36
N GLU A 211 24.97 14.00 4.11
CA GLU A 211 25.82 14.25 2.94
C GLU A 211 26.34 15.70 2.93
N ARG A 212 25.47 16.67 3.26
CA ARG A 212 25.86 18.08 3.40
C ARG A 212 26.95 18.27 4.46
N GLU A 213 26.77 17.68 5.65
CA GLU A 213 27.76 17.75 6.73
C GLU A 213 29.11 17.15 6.32
N ASN A 214 29.11 16.04 5.58
CA ASN A 214 30.34 15.45 5.05
C ASN A 214 31.03 16.36 4.03
N LEU A 215 30.27 16.95 3.11
CA LEU A 215 30.82 17.89 2.12
C LEU A 215 31.35 19.17 2.78
N GLU A 216 30.70 19.66 3.83
CA GLU A 216 31.18 20.80 4.63
C GLU A 216 32.53 20.48 5.30
N MET A 217 32.70 19.27 5.85
CA MET A 217 33.98 18.85 6.43
C MET A 217 35.11 18.73 5.38
N GLU A 218 34.82 18.15 4.21
CA GLU A 218 35.81 18.05 3.13
C GLU A 218 36.18 19.43 2.57
N LEU A 219 35.23 20.36 2.50
CA LEU A 219 35.48 21.74 2.11
C LEU A 219 36.41 22.44 3.12
N GLU A 220 36.12 22.34 4.41
CA GLU A 220 36.98 22.92 5.47
C GLU A 220 38.41 22.37 5.39
N LYS A 221 38.55 21.05 5.19
CA LYS A 221 39.86 20.42 5.00
C LYS A 221 40.60 20.98 3.78
N ALA A 222 39.92 21.10 2.64
CA ALA A 222 40.50 21.68 1.43
C ALA A 222 40.90 23.16 1.62
N GLU A 223 40.13 23.92 2.41
CA GLU A 223 40.45 25.31 2.75
C GLU A 223 41.70 25.42 3.64
N ILE A 224 41.85 24.54 4.62
CA ILE A 224 43.05 24.44 5.45
C ILE A 224 44.27 24.09 4.59
N GLU A 225 44.17 23.07 3.73
CA GLU A 225 45.25 22.67 2.81
C GLU A 225 45.64 23.80 1.86
N ARG A 226 44.65 24.50 1.30
CA ARG A 226 44.88 25.70 0.47
C ARG A 226 45.59 26.80 1.25
N SER A 227 45.21 27.04 2.51
CA SER A 227 45.87 28.02 3.37
C SER A 227 47.34 27.68 3.58
N THR A 228 47.65 26.40 3.87
CA THR A 228 49.04 25.93 3.97
C THR A 228 49.83 26.15 2.68
N TYR A 229 49.29 25.78 1.52
CA TYR A 229 49.96 26.02 0.23
C TYR A 229 50.19 27.51 -0.04
N VAL A 230 49.24 28.38 0.31
CA VAL A 230 49.41 29.84 0.16
C VAL A 230 50.57 30.35 1.02
N THR A 231 50.71 29.84 2.25
CA THR A 231 51.83 30.22 3.12
C THR A 231 53.18 29.72 2.58
N GLU A 232 53.25 28.49 2.10
CA GLU A 232 54.46 27.91 1.49
C GLU A 232 54.87 28.68 0.23
N VAL A 233 53.93 28.98 -0.67
CA VAL A 233 54.18 29.77 -1.88
C VAL A 233 54.69 31.17 -1.52
N ARG A 234 54.17 31.79 -0.45
CA ARG A 234 54.65 33.10 0.02
C ARG A 234 56.09 33.02 0.51
N GLU A 235 56.43 31.99 1.28
CA GLU A 235 57.78 31.74 1.79
C GLU A 235 58.77 31.51 0.65
N LEU A 236 58.44 30.62 -0.30
CA LEU A 236 59.26 30.37 -1.49
C LEU A 236 59.47 31.64 -2.32
N LYS A 237 58.43 32.47 -2.47
CA LYS A 237 58.54 33.76 -3.16
C LYS A 237 59.47 34.73 -2.43
N ALA A 238 59.48 34.73 -1.09
CA ALA A 238 60.40 35.55 -0.30
C ALA A 238 61.85 35.09 -0.51
N GLN A 239 62.11 33.78 -0.41
CA GLN A 239 63.44 33.19 -0.65
C GLN A 239 63.95 33.42 -2.07
N LEU A 240 63.07 33.33 -3.07
CA LEU A 240 63.42 33.64 -4.46
C LEU A 240 63.82 35.11 -4.63
N ASN A 241 63.08 36.03 -4.02
CA ASN A 241 63.42 37.46 -4.07
C ASN A 241 64.75 37.75 -3.37
N GLU A 242 65.01 37.13 -2.22
CA GLU A 242 66.30 37.26 -1.52
C GLU A 242 67.47 36.71 -2.36
N THR A 243 67.30 35.55 -2.99
CA THR A 243 68.31 34.99 -3.88
C THR A 243 68.56 35.91 -5.07
N ARG A 244 67.50 36.51 -5.62
CA ARG A 244 67.59 37.47 -6.73
C ARG A 244 68.31 38.76 -6.33
N THR A 245 68.10 39.27 -5.12
CA THR A 245 68.83 40.45 -4.62
C THR A 245 70.31 40.12 -4.39
N LYS A 246 70.63 38.98 -3.77
CA LYS A 246 72.02 38.49 -3.61
C LYS A 246 72.72 38.30 -4.96
N LEU A 247 72.05 37.68 -5.93
CA LEU A 247 72.62 37.51 -7.28
C LEU A 247 72.90 38.88 -7.94
N ARG A 248 72.03 39.87 -7.73
CA ARG A 248 72.24 41.23 -8.24
C ARG A 248 73.41 41.93 -7.56
N THR A 249 73.60 41.78 -6.25
CA THR A 249 74.75 42.36 -5.54
C THR A 249 76.06 41.74 -6.02
N GLU A 250 76.12 40.41 -6.11
CA GLU A 250 77.27 39.68 -6.65
C GLU A 250 77.59 40.09 -8.09
N GLN A 251 76.57 40.25 -8.95
CA GLN A 251 76.77 40.69 -10.32
C GLN A 251 77.34 42.11 -10.39
N ASN A 252 76.85 43.04 -9.57
CA ASN A 252 77.39 44.40 -9.48
C ASN A 252 78.84 44.39 -8.98
N GLU A 253 79.16 43.56 -7.99
CA GLU A 253 80.52 43.41 -7.47
C GLU A 253 81.46 42.82 -8.52
N ARG A 254 81.05 41.77 -9.23
CA ARG A 254 81.82 41.22 -10.37
C ARG A 254 82.09 42.27 -11.44
N GLN A 255 81.09 43.10 -11.77
CA GLN A 255 81.27 44.18 -12.74
C GLN A 255 82.29 45.22 -12.25
N LYS A 256 82.26 45.56 -10.95
CA LYS A 256 83.26 46.45 -10.33
C LYS A 256 84.66 45.84 -10.38
N VAL A 257 84.82 44.59 -9.95
CA VAL A 257 86.10 43.87 -9.97
C VAL A 257 86.64 43.75 -11.39
N ALA A 258 85.80 43.42 -12.38
CA ALA A 258 86.20 43.38 -13.79
C ALA A 258 86.69 44.76 -14.27
N GLY A 259 86.04 45.84 -13.85
CA GLY A 259 86.47 47.21 -14.13
C GLY A 259 87.81 47.57 -13.48
N ASP A 260 88.03 47.19 -12.21
CA ASP A 260 89.28 47.42 -11.50
C ASP A 260 90.43 46.57 -12.07
N LEU A 261 90.15 45.32 -12.47
CA LEU A 261 91.09 44.46 -13.18
C LEU A 261 91.52 45.09 -14.51
N HIS A 262 90.59 45.68 -15.27
CA HIS A 262 90.93 46.36 -16.52
C HIS A 262 91.87 47.55 -16.29
N LYS A 263 91.64 48.36 -15.23
CA LYS A 263 92.55 49.46 -14.85
C LYS A 263 93.92 48.95 -14.43
N ALA A 264 93.98 47.87 -13.65
CA ALA A 264 95.23 47.23 -13.24
C ALA A 264 96.01 46.73 -14.46
N GLN A 265 95.33 46.08 -15.41
CA GLN A 265 95.93 45.62 -16.67
C GLN A 265 96.53 46.79 -17.47
N GLN A 266 95.79 47.88 -17.66
CA GLN A 266 96.31 49.10 -18.31
C GLN A 266 97.56 49.65 -17.59
N SER A 267 97.58 49.59 -16.26
CA SER A 267 98.72 50.04 -15.46
C SER A 267 99.94 49.12 -15.64
N VAL A 268 99.73 47.80 -15.69
CA VAL A 268 100.78 46.81 -15.98
C VAL A 268 101.35 47.01 -17.38
N ASP A 269 100.50 47.15 -18.40
CA ASP A 269 100.94 47.40 -19.78
C ASP A 269 101.78 48.69 -19.88
N LEU A 270 101.40 49.74 -19.14
CA LEU A 270 102.16 50.98 -19.05
C LEU A 270 103.53 50.77 -18.38
N ILE A 271 103.60 50.00 -17.30
CA ILE A 271 104.86 49.65 -16.62
C ILE A 271 105.75 48.81 -17.54
N GLN A 272 105.20 47.78 -18.19
CA GLN A 272 105.93 46.96 -19.16
C GLN A 272 106.50 47.81 -20.30
N SER A 273 105.72 48.75 -20.85
CA SER A 273 106.19 49.69 -21.87
C SER A 273 107.35 50.56 -21.36
N LYS A 274 107.30 51.03 -20.10
CA LYS A 274 108.40 51.79 -19.47
C LYS A 274 109.65 50.94 -19.24
N ILE A 275 109.51 49.68 -18.84
CA ILE A 275 110.64 48.75 -18.67
C ILE A 275 111.31 48.46 -20.03
N VAL A 276 110.53 48.20 -21.08
CA VAL A 276 111.06 48.00 -22.44
C VAL A 276 111.82 49.23 -22.94
N LYS A 277 111.35 50.45 -22.61
CA LYS A 277 112.09 51.69 -22.89
C LYS A 277 113.36 51.84 -22.06
N ALA A 278 113.36 51.44 -20.79
CA ALA A 278 114.54 51.50 -19.92
C ALA A 278 115.62 50.46 -20.27
N ALA A 279 115.23 49.33 -20.88
CA ALA A 279 116.15 48.30 -21.39
C ALA A 279 116.75 48.62 -22.77
N GLY A 280 116.32 49.70 -23.43
CA GLY A 280 116.71 50.07 -24.80
C GLY A 280 118.02 50.85 -24.96
N ASP A 281 118.64 51.33 -23.88
CA ASP A 281 119.86 52.15 -23.92
C ASP A 281 121.06 51.48 -23.18
N THR A 282 121.86 50.68 -23.92
CA THR A 282 123.33 50.42 -23.80
C THR A 282 123.91 49.82 -22.47
N THR A 283 123.91 48.48 -22.24
CA THR A 283 124.99 47.43 -22.39
C THR A 283 126.32 47.68 -21.62
N VAL A 284 126.99 46.81 -20.83
CA VAL A 284 127.20 45.34 -20.70
C VAL A 284 127.80 45.06 -19.29
N ILE A 285 127.50 43.93 -18.61
CA ILE A 285 128.52 42.99 -18.04
C ILE A 285 127.93 41.56 -18.07
N GLU A 286 128.72 40.68 -18.68
CA GLU A 286 128.57 39.25 -18.87
C GLU A 286 128.72 38.39 -17.59
N ASN A 287 128.25 37.14 -17.73
CA ASN A 287 128.58 35.91 -16.97
C ASN A 287 127.74 35.70 -15.70
N SER A 288 127.04 34.57 -15.52
CA SER A 288 127.53 33.20 -15.68
C SER A 288 126.43 32.22 -16.09
N ASP A 289 126.85 31.24 -16.90
CA ASP A 289 126.32 29.89 -17.03
C ASP A 289 125.67 29.33 -15.74
N VAL A 290 124.44 28.82 -15.88
CA VAL A 290 123.98 27.54 -15.31
C VAL A 290 123.09 26.87 -16.36
N SER A 291 123.50 25.64 -16.67
CA SER A 291 122.90 24.67 -17.58
C SER A 291 121.67 23.98 -16.92
N PRO A 292 120.99 23.04 -17.61
CA PRO A 292 119.54 22.87 -17.60
C PRO A 292 119.00 22.11 -16.37
N GLU A 293 117.67 22.17 -16.24
CA GLU A 293 116.76 21.24 -15.56
C GLU A 293 115.91 21.83 -14.41
N THR A 294 114.63 21.51 -14.56
CA THR A 294 113.59 21.36 -13.52
C THR A 294 113.10 22.61 -12.78
N GLU A 295 112.01 23.18 -13.33
CA GLU A 295 110.83 23.52 -12.52
C GLU A 295 109.54 23.31 -13.35
N SER A 296 109.39 22.07 -13.81
CA SER A 296 108.12 21.51 -14.33
C SER A 296 107.18 21.06 -13.20
N SER A 297 107.54 21.22 -11.92
CA SER A 297 106.84 20.51 -10.83
C SER A 297 105.78 21.32 -10.05
N GLU A 298 105.45 22.56 -10.41
CA GLU A 298 104.33 23.29 -9.77
C GLU A 298 103.19 23.63 -10.73
N LYS A 299 103.49 24.05 -11.97
CA LYS A 299 102.46 24.25 -13.00
C LYS A 299 101.89 22.94 -13.52
N GLU A 300 102.70 21.88 -13.63
CA GLU A 300 102.22 20.56 -14.04
C GLU A 300 101.46 19.89 -12.88
N THR A 301 101.86 20.10 -11.61
CA THR A 301 101.13 19.60 -10.43
C THR A 301 99.82 20.35 -10.18
N MET A 302 99.76 21.67 -10.39
CA MET A 302 98.49 22.42 -10.39
C MET A 302 97.62 22.09 -11.59
N SER A 303 98.19 21.86 -12.77
CA SER A 303 97.41 21.46 -13.95
C SER A 303 96.88 20.03 -13.82
N LEU A 304 97.68 19.11 -13.26
CA LEU A 304 97.25 17.75 -12.92
C LEU A 304 96.22 17.76 -11.80
N SER A 305 96.38 18.58 -10.75
CA SER A 305 95.36 18.70 -9.69
C SER A 305 94.07 19.33 -10.22
N LEU A 306 94.14 20.34 -11.09
CA LEU A 306 92.95 20.89 -11.75
C LEU A 306 92.30 19.86 -12.65
N TYR A 307 93.07 19.12 -13.47
CA TYR A 307 92.53 18.04 -14.30
C TYR A 307 91.87 16.96 -13.46
N GLN A 308 92.46 16.60 -12.32
CA GLN A 308 91.93 15.61 -11.40
C GLN A 308 90.66 16.11 -10.68
N THR A 309 90.62 17.39 -10.31
CA THR A 309 89.43 18.03 -9.72
C THR A 309 88.29 18.15 -10.73
N VAL A 310 88.60 18.51 -11.98
CA VAL A 310 87.65 18.55 -13.09
C VAL A 310 87.09 17.15 -13.37
N THR A 311 87.95 16.12 -13.35
CA THR A 311 87.52 14.72 -13.54
C THR A 311 86.60 14.25 -12.41
N GLN A 312 86.90 14.61 -11.15
CA GLN A 312 86.06 14.31 -10.00
C GLN A 312 84.69 15.00 -10.07
N LEU A 313 84.66 16.29 -10.45
CA LEU A 313 83.40 17.01 -10.66
C LEU A 313 82.57 16.40 -11.80
N GLN A 314 83.22 15.93 -12.85
CA GLN A 314 82.56 15.28 -13.99
C GLN A 314 81.97 13.91 -13.60
N GLN A 315 82.67 13.13 -12.75
CA GLN A 315 82.14 11.88 -12.19
C GLN A 315 80.96 12.11 -11.24
N LEU A 316 81.03 13.12 -10.37
CA LEU A 316 79.92 13.48 -9.48
C LEU A 316 78.69 13.95 -10.26
N LEU A 317 78.88 14.77 -11.29
CA LEU A 317 77.79 15.20 -12.16
C LEU A 317 77.15 14.01 -12.90
N GLN A 318 77.95 13.04 -13.35
CA GLN A 318 77.46 11.83 -13.99
C GLN A 318 76.70 10.93 -13.00
N ALA A 319 77.17 10.82 -11.75
CA ALA A 319 76.47 10.09 -10.68
C ALA A 319 75.12 10.74 -10.32
N VAL A 320 75.08 12.07 -10.19
CA VAL A 320 73.84 12.83 -9.93
C VAL A 320 72.87 12.70 -11.10
N ASN A 321 73.34 12.79 -12.35
CA ASN A 321 72.50 12.57 -13.52
C ASN A 321 71.95 11.14 -13.56
N GLN A 322 72.76 10.13 -13.21
CA GLN A 322 72.28 8.75 -13.11
C GLN A 322 71.23 8.56 -12.02
N GLN A 323 71.39 9.21 -10.86
CA GLN A 323 70.37 9.21 -9.80
C GLN A 323 69.08 9.88 -10.25
N LEU A 324 69.16 11.03 -10.92
CA LEU A 324 67.99 11.72 -11.50
C LEU A 324 67.26 10.88 -12.55
N THR A 325 67.99 10.16 -13.42
CA THR A 325 67.35 9.22 -14.38
C THR A 325 66.73 8.01 -13.68
N LYS A 326 67.36 7.46 -12.63
CA LYS A 326 66.78 6.36 -11.85
C LYS A 326 65.55 6.80 -11.06
N GLU A 327 65.54 8.02 -10.52
CA GLU A 327 64.38 8.60 -9.83
C GLU A 327 63.22 8.84 -10.81
N LYS A 328 63.53 9.19 -12.07
CA LYS A 328 62.53 9.31 -13.15
C LYS A 328 61.95 7.98 -13.62
N GLU A 329 62.70 6.88 -13.54
CA GLU A 329 62.20 5.53 -13.86
C GLU A 329 61.45 4.88 -12.69
N HIS A 330 61.69 5.31 -11.44
CA HIS A 330 61.04 4.74 -10.26
C HIS A 330 59.61 5.28 -10.00
N TYR A 331 59.20 6.30 -10.74
CA TYR A 331 57.82 6.79 -10.84
C TYR A 331 57.35 6.72 -12.30
N PRO A 332 56.86 5.57 -12.79
CA PRO A 332 56.06 5.58 -13.99
C PRO A 332 54.84 6.47 -13.71
N VAL A 333 54.73 7.54 -14.50
CA VAL A 333 53.50 8.32 -14.64
C VAL A 333 52.39 7.32 -14.98
N LEU A 334 51.48 7.08 -14.03
CA LEU A 334 50.19 6.49 -14.33
C LEU A 334 49.45 7.50 -15.22
N GLU A 335 49.43 7.25 -16.52
CA GLU A 335 48.30 7.62 -17.37
C GLU A 335 47.21 6.55 -17.27
#